data_AF-A0A1A8HR98-F1
#
_entry.id   AF-A0A1A8HR98-F1
#
_cell.length_a   1.000
_cell.length_b   1.000
_cell.length_c   1.000
_cell.angle_alpha   90.00
_cell.angle_beta   90.00
_cell.angle_gamma   90.00
#
_symmetry.space_group_name_H-M   'P 1'
#
loop_
_entity.id
_entity.type
_entity.pdbx_description
1 polymer ?
#
loop_
_entity_poly.entity_id
_entity_poly.type
_entity_poly.pdbx_seq_one_letter_code
_entity_poly.pdbx_strand_id
1 'polypeptide(L)'
;MYIIKQGEVQVVGGPDLQTVFVTIRAGSVFGEISLLAGGGGNRRTANVKAHGFANLFILDKTDLAEILVHYPESQKLLRKKA
;
A
#
# COMPACT_ATOMS: atom_id res chain seq x y z
N MET A 1 -4.79 -2.31 -2.37
CA MET A 1 -3.41 -2.59 -1.96
C MET A 1 -2.61 -2.88 -3.21
N TYR A 2 -1.36 -2.45 -3.24
CA TYR A 2 -0.45 -2.67 -4.36
C TYR A 2 0.71 -3.56 -3.92
N ILE A 3 1.12 -4.47 -4.78
CA ILE A 3 2.27 -5.36 -4.60
C ILE A 3 3.25 -5.07 -5.73
N ILE A 4 4.51 -4.75 -5.40
CA ILE A 4 5.51 -4.39 -6.40
C ILE A 4 6.12 -5.67 -6.97
N LYS A 5 5.81 -5.98 -8.23
CA LYS A 5 6.41 -7.11 -8.95
C LYS A 5 7.82 -6.74 -9.45
N GLN A 6 7.97 -5.54 -10.01
CA GLN A 6 9.23 -5.06 -10.59
C GLN A 6 9.29 -3.53 -10.50
N GLY A 7 10.49 -2.98 -10.37
CA GLY A 7 10.72 -1.54 -10.24
C GLY A 7 10.58 -1.06 -8.79
N GLU A 8 10.36 0.24 -8.63
CA GLU A 8 10.21 0.87 -7.32
C GLU A 8 9.25 2.07 -7.36
N VAL A 9 8.73 2.41 -6.19
CA VAL A 9 7.87 3.58 -5.98
C VAL A 9 8.43 4.40 -4.82
N GLN A 10 8.15 5.70 -4.82
CA GLN A 10 8.55 6.61 -3.76
C GLN A 10 7.33 7.17 -3.06
N VAL A 11 7.35 7.12 -1.73
CA VAL A 11 6.43 7.87 -0.90
C VAL A 11 6.94 9.30 -0.82
N VAL A 12 6.11 10.24 -1.23
CA VAL A 12 6.48 11.64 -1.36
C VAL A 12 5.51 12.57 -0.62
N GLY A 13 6.01 13.74 -0.26
CA GLY A 13 5.20 14.84 0.27
C GLY A 13 5.98 16.14 0.29
N GLY A 14 5.65 17.01 1.25
CA GLY A 14 6.04 18.41 1.21
C GLY A 14 5.12 19.23 0.30
N PRO A 15 5.30 20.57 0.24
CA PRO A 15 4.44 21.48 -0.53
C PRO A 15 4.36 21.17 -2.03
N ASP A 16 5.39 20.53 -2.59
CA ASP A 16 5.59 20.28 -4.02
C ASP A 16 5.64 18.79 -4.40
N LEU A 17 5.43 17.88 -3.44
CA LEU A 17 5.55 16.42 -3.61
C LEU A 17 6.93 15.95 -4.11
N GLN A 18 8.01 16.72 -3.85
CA GLN A 18 9.37 16.33 -4.22
C GLN A 18 10.16 15.71 -3.08
N THR A 19 9.79 15.98 -1.83
CA THR A 19 10.46 15.33 -0.69
C THR A 19 10.14 13.85 -0.68
N VAL A 20 11.18 13.03 -0.88
CA VAL A 20 11.09 11.55 -0.81
C VAL A 20 11.26 11.14 0.64
N PHE A 21 10.23 10.51 1.22
CA PHE A 21 10.30 9.95 2.58
C PHE A 21 10.84 8.53 2.59
N VAL A 22 10.42 7.70 1.63
CA VAL A 22 10.88 6.32 1.50
C VAL A 22 10.75 5.82 0.06
N THR A 23 11.70 4.98 -0.36
CA THR A 23 11.63 4.22 -1.61
C THR A 23 11.26 2.76 -1.30
N ILE A 24 10.21 2.27 -1.93
CA ILE A 24 9.66 0.92 -1.76
C ILE A 24 9.95 0.12 -3.03
N ARG A 25 10.51 -1.09 -2.88
CA ARG A 25 11.03 -1.90 -4.00
C ARG A 25 10.24 -3.19 -4.21
N ALA A 26 10.53 -3.87 -5.32
CA ALA A 26 9.98 -5.18 -5.65
C ALA A 26 9.96 -6.15 -4.44
N GLY A 27 8.88 -6.92 -4.32
CA GLY A 27 8.61 -7.82 -3.18
C GLY A 27 7.91 -7.14 -2.00
N SER A 28 7.73 -5.82 -2.03
CA SER A 28 7.05 -5.06 -0.97
C SER A 28 5.60 -4.70 -1.34
N VAL A 29 4.82 -4.32 -0.33
CA VAL A 29 3.42 -3.89 -0.45
C VAL A 29 3.24 -2.45 0.05
N PHE A 30 2.26 -1.75 -0.52
CA PHE A 30 1.85 -0.42 -0.04
C PHE A 30 0.36 -0.13 -0.32
N GLY A 31 -0.19 0.89 0.35
CA GLY A 31 -1.59 1.28 0.20
C GLY A 31 -2.57 0.32 0.88
N GLU A 32 -2.09 -0.43 1.86
CA GLU A 32 -2.86 -1.32 2.73
C GLU A 32 -3.63 -0.54 3.81
N ILE A 33 -3.06 0.56 4.31
CA ILE A 33 -3.66 1.37 5.39
C ILE A 33 -5.04 1.89 4.98
N SER A 34 -5.18 2.35 3.74
CA SER A 34 -6.46 2.86 3.22
C SER A 34 -7.54 1.78 3.11
N LEU A 35 -7.15 0.50 3.01
CA LEU A 35 -8.10 -0.62 2.98
C LEU A 35 -8.46 -1.12 4.38
N LEU A 36 -7.56 -0.97 5.36
CA LEU A 36 -7.69 -1.51 6.72
C LEU A 36 -8.32 -0.53 7.71
N ALA A 37 -8.41 0.76 7.37
CA ALA A 37 -9.07 1.76 8.20
C ALA A 37 -10.57 1.47 8.35
N GLY A 38 -10.96 0.90 9.51
CA GLY A 38 -12.33 0.43 9.81
C GLY A 38 -13.40 1.50 9.99
N GLY A 39 -13.10 2.78 9.75
CA GLY A 39 -13.93 3.93 10.16
C GLY A 39 -14.43 4.83 9.02
N GLY A 40 -14.69 4.30 7.83
CA GLY A 40 -15.39 5.06 6.77
C GLY A 40 -14.57 6.18 6.10
N GLY A 41 -13.25 6.18 6.26
CA GLY A 41 -12.36 7.14 5.59
C GLY A 41 -11.31 6.41 4.78
N ASN A 42 -11.36 6.53 3.45
CA ASN A 42 -10.30 6.11 2.53
C ASN A 42 -9.11 7.09 2.63
N ARG A 43 -8.57 7.27 3.85
CA ARG A 43 -7.61 8.32 4.18
C ARG A 43 -6.27 7.94 3.59
N ARG A 44 -5.95 8.52 2.43
CA ARG A 44 -4.59 8.48 1.88
C ARG A 44 -3.69 9.22 2.85
N THR A 45 -2.73 8.52 3.44
CA THR A 45 -1.79 9.07 4.42
C THR A 45 -0.55 9.68 3.75
N ALA A 46 -0.25 9.27 2.52
CA ALA A 46 0.87 9.79 1.75
C ALA A 46 0.61 9.68 0.25
N ASN A 47 1.35 10.46 -0.53
CA ASN A 47 1.39 10.33 -1.98
C ASN A 47 2.45 9.33 -2.38
N VAL A 48 2.17 8.53 -3.42
CA VAL A 48 3.12 7.56 -3.94
C VAL A 48 3.26 7.79 -5.44
N LYS A 49 4.49 7.90 -5.92
CA LYS A 49 4.82 8.02 -7.34
C LYS A 49 5.73 6.88 -7.78
N ALA A 50 5.55 6.40 -9.01
CA ALA A 50 6.51 5.50 -9.61
C ALA A 50 7.85 6.23 -9.82
N HIS A 51 8.95 5.55 -9.54
CA HIS A 51 10.30 6.06 -9.84
C HIS A 51 10.88 5.20 -10.96
N GLY A 52 10.64 5.64 -12.20
CA GLY A 52 10.86 4.85 -13.41
C GLY A 52 9.71 3.88 -13.69
N PHE A 53 9.98 2.86 -14.51
CA PHE A 53 9.00 1.82 -14.82
C PHE A 53 8.77 0.90 -13.62
N ALA A 54 7.50 0.71 -13.25
CA ALA A 54 7.10 -0.20 -12.19
C ALA A 54 5.92 -1.07 -12.63
N ASN A 55 6.02 -2.37 -12.38
CA ASN A 55 4.94 -3.33 -12.59
C ASN A 55 4.34 -3.69 -11.24
N LEU A 56 3.03 -3.45 -11.09
CA LEU A 56 2.31 -3.64 -9.84
C LEU A 56 1.18 -4.65 -10.03
N PHE A 57 0.97 -5.50 -9.02
CA PHE A 57 -0.31 -6.18 -8.85
C PHE A 57 -1.20 -5.34 -7.95
N ILE A 58 -2.50 -5.42 -8.21
CA ILE A 58 -3.52 -4.73 -7.44
C ILE A 58 -4.38 -5.80 -6.78
N LEU A 59 -4.61 -5.64 -5.49
CA LEU A 59 -5.63 -6.37 -4.75
C LEU A 59 -6.63 -5.35 -4.22
N ASP A 60 -7.89 -5.49 -4.62
CA ASP A 60 -8.93 -4.56 -4.23
C ASP A 60 -9.43 -4.83 -2.80
N LYS A 61 -10.38 -4.00 -2.33
CA LYS A 61 -10.89 -4.08 -0.97
C LYS A 61 -11.71 -5.36 -0.75
N THR A 62 -12.52 -5.74 -1.73
CA THR A 62 -13.48 -6.83 -1.64
C THR A 62 -12.72 -8.15 -1.63
N ASP A 63 -11.84 -8.34 -2.60
CA ASP A 63 -10.99 -9.53 -2.71
C ASP A 63 -10.11 -9.71 -1.46
N LEU A 64 -9.54 -8.61 -0.95
CA LEU A 64 -8.75 -8.65 0.28
C LEU A 64 -9.61 -9.05 1.49
N ALA A 65 -10.82 -8.52 1.61
CA ALA A 65 -11.70 -8.85 2.73
C ALA A 65 -12.12 -10.32 2.70
N GLU A 66 -12.46 -10.85 1.53
CA GLU A 66 -12.84 -12.25 1.34
C GLU A 66 -11.68 -13.20 1.65
N ILE A 67 -10.49 -12.92 1.11
CA ILE A 67 -9.35 -13.83 1.27
C ILE A 67 -8.81 -13.82 2.71
N LEU A 68 -8.85 -12.69 3.42
CA LEU A 68 -8.30 -12.58 4.77
C LEU A 68 -9.00 -13.47 5.81
N VAL A 69 -10.25 -13.88 5.56
CA VAL A 69 -10.96 -14.86 6.41
C VAL A 69 -10.19 -16.18 6.48
N HIS A 70 -9.49 -16.55 5.41
CA HIS A 70 -8.68 -17.77 5.33
C HIS A 70 -7.26 -17.59 5.90
N TYR A 71 -6.81 -16.36 6.16
CA TYR A 71 -5.44 -16.05 6.61
C TYR A 71 -5.44 -15.13 7.85
N PRO A 72 -5.91 -15.61 9.02
CA PRO A 72 -6.07 -14.78 10.22
C PRO A 72 -4.76 -14.19 10.74
N GLU A 73 -3.63 -14.88 10.61
CA GLU A 73 -2.32 -14.34 11.01
C GLU A 73 -1.86 -13.19 10.11
N SER A 74 -2.09 -13.31 8.79
CA SER A 74 -1.84 -12.23 7.84
C SER A 74 -2.73 -11.02 8.14
N GLN A 75 -3.99 -11.24 8.52
CA GLN A 75 -4.89 -10.17 8.95
C GLN A 75 -4.37 -9.43 10.18
N LYS A 76 -3.85 -10.14 11.20
CA LYS A 76 -3.23 -9.51 12.37
C LYS A 76 -2.00 -8.69 11.99
N LEU A 77 -1.13 -9.24 11.14
CA LEU A 77 0.09 -8.55 10.69
C LEU A 77 -0.25 -7.27 9.92
N LEU A 78 -1.22 -7.34 9.00
CA LEU A 78 -1.69 -6.19 8.23
C LEU A 78 -2.28 -5.12 9.14
N ARG A 79 -3.11 -5.50 10.13
CA ARG A 79 -3.68 -4.55 11.10
C ARG A 79 -2.63 -3.86 11.98
N LYS A 80 -1.50 -4.50 12.28
CA LYS A 80 -0.39 -3.85 13.02
C LYS A 80 0.32 -2.76 12.23
N LYS A 81 0.20 -2.76 10.89
CA LYS A 81 0.79 -1.77 9.99
C LYS A 81 -0.14 -0.58 9.71
N ALA A 82 -1.43 -0.71 10.04
CA ALA A 82 -2.45 0.32 9.88
C ALA A 82 -2.55 1.20 11.13
#